data_AF-A0A7L2MX72-F1
#
_entry.id   AF-A0A7L2MX72-F1
#
_cell.length_a   1.000
_cell.length_b   1.000
_cell.length_c   1.000
_cell.angle_alpha   90.00
_cell.angle_beta   90.00
_cell.angle_gamma   90.00
#
_symmetry.space_group_name_H-M   'P 1'
#
loop_
_entity.id
_entity.type
_entity.pdbx_description
1 polymer ?
#
loop_
_entity_poly.entity_id
_entity_poly.type
_entity_poly.pdbx_seq_one_letter_code
_entity_poly.pdbx_strand_id
1 'polypeptide(L)'
;MADQKRLAFSIIQFLHSQLQGGSMSPDAQESLEVAIQCLETAFGVSMEDQSLAVSQTLPEIFEAVAGKELEHSRTNSEPVTPSEDDVAEAERLKTEGNDQMKAENFEAAVSFYGKAIELNPANAVYFCNRAAAYSKLGNYAGAVRDCERAIGIDPNYSKAYGRMG
;
A
#
# COMPACT_ATOMS: atom_id res chain seq x y z
N MET A 1 -22.18 -10.08 -19.97
CA MET A 1 -23.08 -11.11 -19.41
C MET A 1 -22.29 -12.35 -18.99
N ALA A 2 -21.54 -13.01 -19.87
CA ALA A 2 -20.78 -14.23 -19.50
C ALA A 2 -19.71 -13.99 -18.41
N ASP A 3 -18.91 -12.92 -18.52
CA ASP A 3 -17.84 -12.65 -17.54
C ASP A 3 -18.37 -12.27 -16.15
N GLN A 4 -19.50 -11.54 -16.10
CA GLN A 4 -20.19 -11.22 -14.85
C GLN A 4 -20.72 -12.49 -14.16
N LYS A 5 -21.25 -13.45 -14.93
CA LYS A 5 -21.67 -14.74 -14.42
C LYS A 5 -20.49 -15.59 -13.93
N ARG A 6 -19.37 -15.58 -14.64
CA ARG A 6 -18.13 -16.24 -14.21
C ARG A 6 -17.61 -15.66 -12.88
N LEU A 7 -17.62 -14.33 -12.74
CA LEU A 7 -17.22 -13.67 -11.49
C LEU A 7 -18.15 -14.05 -10.33
N ALA A 8 -19.47 -13.98 -10.54
CA ALA A 8 -20.46 -14.37 -9.53
C ALA A 8 -20.28 -15.83 -9.12
N PHE A 9 -20.07 -16.73 -10.09
CA PHE A 9 -19.80 -18.15 -9.85
C PHE A 9 -18.53 -18.35 -8.99
N SER A 10 -17.43 -17.66 -9.28
CA SER A 10 -16.19 -17.74 -8.47
C SER A 10 -16.39 -17.27 -7.03
N ILE A 11 -17.22 -16.25 -6.80
CA ILE A 11 -17.57 -15.78 -5.46
C ILE A 11 -18.39 -16.85 -4.74
N ILE A 12 -19.44 -17.38 -5.37
CA ILE A 12 -20.29 -18.43 -4.79
C ILE A 12 -19.46 -19.68 -4.45
N GLN A 13 -18.53 -20.08 -5.30
CA GLN A 13 -17.59 -21.18 -5.06
C GLN A 13 -16.74 -20.97 -3.81
N PHE A 14 -16.24 -19.75 -3.62
CA PHE A 14 -15.50 -19.39 -2.41
C PHE A 14 -16.38 -19.47 -1.15
N LEU A 15 -17.60 -18.91 -1.17
CA LEU A 15 -18.49 -18.90 -0.01
C LEU A 15 -18.89 -20.33 0.42
N HIS A 16 -19.15 -21.23 -0.53
CA HIS A 16 -19.40 -22.64 -0.21
C HIS A 16 -18.18 -23.35 0.39
N SER A 17 -16.97 -23.04 -0.09
CA SER A 17 -15.74 -23.58 0.50
C SER A 17 -15.58 -23.12 1.96
N GLN A 18 -16.03 -21.91 2.32
CA GLN A 18 -16.02 -21.42 3.70
C GLN A 18 -17.04 -22.16 4.58
N LEU A 19 -18.23 -22.47 4.06
CA LEU A 19 -19.24 -23.27 4.78
C LEU A 19 -18.73 -24.68 5.13
N GLN A 20 -17.96 -25.30 4.23
CA GLN A 20 -17.38 -26.63 4.46
C GLN A 20 -16.17 -26.60 5.43
N GLY A 21 -15.52 -25.44 5.59
CA GLY A 21 -14.31 -25.28 6.41
C GLY A 21 -14.53 -25.30 7.92
N GLY A 22 -15.79 -25.28 8.40
CA GLY A 22 -16.16 -25.56 9.79
C GLY A 22 -15.67 -24.55 10.84
N SER A 23 -15.09 -23.41 10.45
CA SER A 23 -14.52 -22.42 11.38
C SER A 23 -15.46 -21.25 11.71
N MET A 24 -16.74 -21.33 11.34
CA MET A 24 -17.70 -20.22 11.46
C MET A 24 -18.75 -20.49 12.54
N SER A 25 -19.28 -19.44 13.16
CA SER A 25 -20.41 -19.55 14.08
C SER A 25 -21.71 -19.92 13.32
N PRO A 26 -22.70 -20.54 13.97
CA PRO A 26 -23.97 -20.89 13.34
C PRO A 26 -24.67 -19.69 12.67
N ASP A 27 -24.76 -18.55 13.37
CA ASP A 27 -25.35 -17.32 12.83
C ASP A 27 -24.63 -16.82 11.56
N ALA A 28 -23.31 -17.01 11.49
CA ALA A 28 -22.51 -16.61 10.34
C ALA A 28 -22.69 -17.59 9.17
N GLN A 29 -22.89 -18.88 9.44
CA GLN A 29 -23.21 -19.88 8.42
C GLN A 29 -24.57 -19.57 7.77
N GLU A 30 -25.61 -19.31 8.57
CA GLU A 30 -26.94 -18.92 8.06
C GLU A 30 -26.87 -17.66 7.19
N SER A 31 -26.12 -16.64 7.66
CA SER A 31 -25.93 -15.40 6.91
C SER A 31 -25.24 -15.63 5.57
N LEU A 32 -24.28 -16.56 5.54
CA LEU A 32 -23.52 -16.91 4.34
C LEU A 32 -24.36 -17.71 3.33
N GLU A 33 -25.20 -18.63 3.80
CA GLU A 33 -26.17 -19.36 2.97
C GLU A 33 -27.16 -18.40 2.29
N VAL A 34 -27.69 -17.41 3.02
CA VAL A 34 -28.56 -16.38 2.45
C VAL A 34 -27.83 -15.57 1.37
N ALA A 35 -26.57 -15.20 1.61
CA ALA A 35 -25.77 -14.46 0.65
C ALA A 35 -25.55 -15.25 -0.65
N ILE A 36 -25.26 -16.55 -0.55
CA ILE A 36 -25.13 -17.46 -1.70
C ILE A 36 -26.43 -17.46 -2.51
N GLN A 37 -27.57 -17.70 -1.87
CA GLN A 37 -28.86 -17.79 -2.57
C GLN A 37 -29.24 -16.49 -3.29
N CYS A 38 -28.93 -15.34 -2.67
CA CYS A 38 -29.10 -14.02 -3.28
C CYS A 38 -28.25 -13.87 -4.55
N LEU A 39 -26.98 -14.28 -4.51
CA LEU A 39 -26.08 -14.21 -5.67
C LEU A 39 -26.49 -15.16 -6.80
N GLU A 40 -26.89 -16.39 -6.47
CA GLU A 40 -27.42 -17.34 -7.45
C GLU A 40 -28.64 -16.79 -8.18
N THR A 41 -29.57 -16.19 -7.44
CA THR A 41 -30.80 -15.61 -8.00
C THR A 41 -30.51 -14.38 -8.83
N ALA A 42 -29.66 -13.47 -8.35
CA ALA A 42 -29.35 -12.22 -9.03
C ALA A 42 -28.61 -12.42 -10.36
N PHE A 43 -27.72 -13.41 -10.42
CA PHE A 43 -26.88 -13.66 -11.60
C PHE A 43 -27.35 -14.84 -12.46
N GLY A 44 -28.31 -15.63 -11.98
CA GLY A 44 -28.80 -16.84 -12.65
C GLY A 44 -27.66 -17.81 -12.92
N VAL A 45 -26.97 -18.18 -11.83
CA VAL A 45 -25.81 -19.09 -11.79
C VAL A 45 -25.98 -20.05 -10.61
N SER A 46 -25.49 -21.27 -10.73
CA SER A 46 -25.49 -22.29 -9.68
C SER A 46 -24.18 -23.10 -9.70
N MET A 47 -23.90 -23.85 -8.63
CA MET A 47 -22.75 -24.77 -8.52
C MET A 47 -22.66 -25.82 -9.63
N GLU A 48 -23.78 -26.11 -10.30
CA GLU A 48 -23.84 -27.07 -11.40
C GLU A 48 -23.28 -26.50 -12.72
N ASP A 49 -23.10 -25.18 -12.81
CA ASP A 49 -22.61 -24.48 -14.00
C ASP A 49 -21.08 -24.58 -14.18
N GLN A 50 -20.53 -25.79 -14.24
CA GLN A 50 -19.09 -26.04 -14.39
C GLN A 50 -18.45 -25.37 -15.62
N SER A 51 -19.25 -25.00 -16.63
CA SER A 51 -18.80 -24.22 -17.79
C SER A 51 -18.32 -22.80 -17.44
N LEU A 52 -18.76 -22.28 -16.28
CA LEU A 52 -18.37 -20.97 -15.75
C LEU A 52 -17.08 -21.04 -14.91
N ALA A 53 -16.62 -22.24 -14.56
CA ALA A 53 -15.38 -22.43 -13.81
C ALA A 53 -14.20 -21.77 -14.55
N VAL A 54 -13.33 -21.17 -13.75
CA VAL A 54 -12.11 -20.48 -14.19
C VAL A 54 -10.89 -21.24 -13.69
N SER A 55 -9.76 -21.04 -14.35
CA SER A 55 -8.52 -21.79 -14.07
C SER A 55 -7.87 -21.47 -12.73
N GLN A 56 -8.18 -20.32 -12.13
CA GLN A 56 -7.63 -19.88 -10.84
C GLN A 56 -8.80 -19.57 -9.89
N THR A 57 -8.67 -19.97 -8.63
CA THR A 57 -9.69 -19.69 -7.61
C THR A 57 -9.62 -18.24 -7.13
N LEU A 58 -10.71 -17.73 -6.56
CA LEU A 58 -10.74 -16.37 -6.00
C LEU A 58 -9.65 -16.15 -4.92
N PRO A 59 -9.39 -17.11 -3.99
CA PRO A 59 -8.27 -17.01 -3.06
C PRO A 59 -6.90 -16.96 -3.75
N GLU A 60 -6.66 -17.78 -4.78
CA GLU A 60 -5.38 -17.78 -5.52
C GLU A 60 -5.14 -16.44 -6.25
N ILE A 61 -6.19 -15.89 -6.86
CA ILE A 61 -6.13 -14.57 -7.50
C ILE A 61 -5.87 -13.50 -6.44
N PHE A 62 -6.57 -13.57 -5.31
CA PHE A 62 -6.37 -12.63 -4.20
C PHE A 62 -4.96 -12.73 -3.65
N GLU A 63 -4.40 -13.92 -3.42
CA GLU A 63 -3.03 -14.10 -2.96
C GLU A 63 -2.01 -13.59 -3.99
N ALA A 64 -2.22 -13.88 -5.28
CA ALA A 64 -1.36 -13.40 -6.35
C ALA A 64 -1.37 -11.88 -6.51
N VAL A 65 -2.42 -11.18 -6.07
CA VAL A 65 -2.54 -9.71 -6.14
C VAL A 65 -2.22 -9.04 -4.80
N ALA A 66 -2.69 -9.57 -3.67
CA ALA A 66 -2.39 -9.08 -2.33
C ALA A 66 -0.90 -9.27 -1.99
N GLY A 67 -0.29 -10.37 -2.44
CA GLY A 67 1.16 -10.53 -2.42
C GLY A 67 1.86 -9.43 -3.23
N LYS A 68 1.30 -9.02 -4.37
CA LYS A 68 1.83 -7.93 -5.21
C LYS A 68 1.56 -6.53 -4.67
N GLU A 69 0.48 -6.28 -3.91
CA GLU A 69 0.24 -5.02 -3.21
C GLU A 69 1.17 -4.87 -2.00
N LEU A 70 1.46 -5.98 -1.32
CA LEU A 70 2.54 -6.03 -0.36
C LEU A 70 3.90 -5.85 -1.05
N GLU A 71 4.11 -6.34 -2.29
CA GLU A 71 5.35 -6.13 -3.04
C GLU A 71 5.48 -4.75 -3.72
N HIS A 72 4.39 -4.02 -3.99
CA HIS A 72 4.45 -2.61 -4.42
C HIS A 72 4.72 -1.65 -3.25
N SER A 73 4.59 -2.14 -2.01
CA SER A 73 5.04 -1.48 -0.78
C SER A 73 6.30 -2.16 -0.18
N ARG A 74 6.70 -3.31 -0.72
CA ARG A 74 7.88 -4.11 -0.36
C ARG A 74 8.44 -4.71 -1.64
N THR A 75 9.12 -3.91 -2.45
CA THR A 75 10.14 -4.50 -3.32
C THR A 75 11.02 -5.33 -2.40
N ASN A 76 10.98 -6.65 -2.61
CA ASN A 76 11.88 -7.61 -2.03
C ASN A 76 13.30 -7.10 -2.21
N SER A 77 13.84 -6.60 -1.12
CA SER A 77 15.24 -6.66 -0.80
C SER A 77 15.27 -6.90 0.71
N GLU A 78 16.29 -7.62 1.17
CA GLU A 78 16.68 -7.82 2.56
C GLU A 78 16.61 -6.50 3.38
N PRO A 79 16.91 -6.44 4.69
CA PRO A 79 17.33 -5.17 5.28
C PRO A 79 18.55 -4.66 4.48
N VAL A 80 18.30 -3.94 3.38
CA VAL A 80 19.29 -3.25 2.58
C VAL A 80 19.70 -2.11 3.47
N THR A 81 20.72 -2.37 4.28
CA THR A 81 21.72 -1.34 4.51
C THR A 81 22.04 -0.77 3.13
N PRO A 82 21.65 0.49 2.83
CA PRO A 82 21.93 1.08 1.54
C PRO A 82 23.42 0.93 1.25
N SER A 83 23.79 0.60 0.01
CA SER A 83 25.20 0.49 -0.33
C SER A 83 25.90 1.83 -0.05
N GLU A 84 27.21 1.84 0.16
CA GLU A 84 27.94 3.10 0.39
C GLU A 84 27.72 4.10 -0.74
N ASP A 85 27.57 3.61 -1.98
CA ASP A 85 27.24 4.41 -3.16
C ASP A 85 25.82 5.00 -3.08
N ASP A 86 24.82 4.23 -2.64
CA ASP A 86 23.45 4.71 -2.45
C ASP A 86 23.36 5.77 -1.34
N VAL A 87 24.11 5.57 -0.23
CA VAL A 87 24.21 6.57 0.84
C VAL A 87 24.84 7.85 0.32
N ALA A 88 25.94 7.74 -0.44
CA ALA A 88 26.61 8.90 -1.01
C ALA A 88 25.70 9.66 -1.99
N GLU A 89 24.97 8.95 -2.85
CA GLU A 89 24.02 9.55 -3.79
C GLU A 89 22.82 10.18 -3.07
N ALA A 90 22.26 9.52 -2.06
CA ALA A 90 21.17 10.09 -1.26
C ALA A 90 21.61 11.39 -0.56
N GLU A 91 22.85 11.46 -0.08
CA GLU A 91 23.42 12.67 0.51
C GLU A 91 23.64 13.79 -0.52
N ARG A 92 24.04 13.45 -1.76
CA ARG A 92 24.10 14.40 -2.88
C ARG A 92 22.71 14.96 -3.21
N LEU A 93 21.71 14.09 -3.37
CA LEU A 93 20.33 14.47 -3.64
C LEU A 93 19.72 15.31 -2.52
N LYS A 94 20.00 14.99 -1.25
CA LYS A 94 19.62 15.84 -0.10
C LYS A 94 20.24 17.24 -0.22
N THR A 95 21.50 17.32 -0.63
CA THR A 95 22.21 18.59 -0.77
C THR A 95 21.61 19.44 -1.89
N GLU A 96 21.33 18.84 -3.04
CA GLU A 96 20.61 19.49 -4.15
C GLU A 96 19.21 19.96 -3.71
N GLY A 97 18.46 19.12 -2.97
CA GLY A 97 17.18 19.51 -2.39
C GLY A 97 17.30 20.72 -1.45
N ASN A 98 18.38 20.80 -0.65
CA ASN A 98 18.64 21.96 0.20
C ASN A 98 18.95 23.22 -0.62
N ASP A 99 19.63 23.09 -1.75
CA ASP A 99 19.94 24.21 -2.62
C ASP A 99 18.68 24.71 -3.34
N GLN A 100 17.79 23.81 -3.77
CA GLN A 100 16.46 24.17 -4.25
C GLN A 100 15.61 24.85 -3.17
N MET A 101 15.70 24.42 -1.90
CA MET A 101 15.05 25.10 -0.78
C MET A 101 15.53 26.55 -0.61
N LYS A 102 16.84 26.80 -0.77
CA LYS A 102 17.41 28.17 -0.71
C LYS A 102 16.98 29.03 -1.90
N ALA A 103 16.81 28.40 -3.06
CA ALA A 103 16.29 29.03 -4.27
C ALA A 103 14.76 29.21 -4.26
N GLU A 104 14.08 28.81 -3.19
CA GLU A 104 12.62 28.83 -3.05
C GLU A 104 11.86 27.98 -4.10
N ASN A 105 12.56 27.05 -4.76
CA ASN A 105 12.01 26.07 -5.68
C ASN A 105 11.51 24.83 -4.92
N PHE A 106 10.42 24.98 -4.18
CA PHE A 106 9.99 23.97 -3.21
C PHE A 106 9.53 22.66 -3.87
N GLU A 107 8.92 22.69 -5.07
CA GLU A 107 8.54 21.48 -5.80
C GLU A 107 9.77 20.66 -6.22
N ALA A 108 10.82 21.34 -6.68
CA ALA A 108 12.09 20.70 -7.03
C ALA A 108 12.75 20.10 -5.76
N ALA A 109 12.73 20.84 -4.64
CA ALA A 109 13.22 20.33 -3.37
C ALA A 109 12.49 19.06 -2.93
N VAL A 110 11.15 19.02 -3.04
CA VAL A 110 10.35 17.82 -2.75
C VAL A 110 10.80 16.64 -3.61
N SER A 111 11.02 16.87 -4.92
CA SER A 111 11.47 15.83 -5.83
C SER A 111 12.84 15.27 -5.43
N PHE A 112 13.82 16.13 -5.16
CA PHE A 112 15.17 15.69 -4.76
C PHE A 112 15.18 14.95 -3.43
N TYR A 113 14.45 15.44 -2.41
CA TYR A 113 14.30 14.69 -1.16
C TYR A 113 13.56 13.37 -1.35
N GLY A 114 12.58 13.31 -2.25
CA GLY A 114 11.91 12.06 -2.62
C GLY A 114 12.88 11.02 -3.17
N LYS A 115 13.75 11.41 -4.11
CA LYS A 115 14.80 10.52 -4.64
C LYS A 115 15.78 10.08 -3.56
N ALA A 116 16.18 10.97 -2.66
CA ALA A 116 17.04 10.60 -1.52
C ALA A 116 16.38 9.56 -0.60
N ILE A 117 15.06 9.68 -0.38
CA ILE A 117 14.27 8.70 0.40
C ILE A 117 14.18 7.35 -0.30
N GLU A 118 14.05 7.32 -1.63
CA GLU A 118 14.03 6.07 -2.41
C GLU A 118 15.35 5.29 -2.26
N LEU A 119 16.48 5.99 -2.21
CA LEU A 119 17.80 5.38 -2.05
C LEU A 119 18.11 4.98 -0.60
N ASN A 120 17.69 5.79 0.37
CA ASN A 120 17.89 5.48 1.78
C ASN A 120 16.65 5.89 2.60
N PRO A 121 15.67 4.97 2.74
CA PRO A 121 14.41 5.23 3.43
C PRO A 121 14.52 5.20 4.95
N ALA A 122 15.70 4.90 5.49
CA ALA A 122 15.98 4.82 6.93
C ALA A 122 16.57 6.11 7.51
N ASN A 123 16.65 7.19 6.72
CA ASN A 123 17.19 8.47 7.19
C ASN A 123 16.06 9.48 7.48
N ALA A 124 15.83 9.75 8.76
CA ALA A 124 14.81 10.69 9.24
C ALA A 124 15.00 12.13 8.71
N VAL A 125 16.23 12.52 8.36
CA VAL A 125 16.55 13.87 7.88
C VAL A 125 15.86 14.16 6.56
N TYR A 126 15.79 13.20 5.63
CA TYR A 126 15.23 13.41 4.30
C TYR A 126 13.72 13.66 4.36
N PHE A 127 13.00 12.86 5.15
CA PHE A 127 11.57 13.06 5.39
C PHE A 127 11.29 14.41 6.01
N CYS A 128 12.02 14.78 7.06
CA CYS A 128 11.80 16.06 7.71
C CYS A 128 12.12 17.24 6.78
N ASN A 129 13.15 17.14 5.94
CA ASN A 129 13.47 18.18 4.95
C ASN A 129 12.39 18.30 3.87
N ARG A 130 11.85 17.17 3.39
CA ARG A 130 10.70 17.16 2.49
C ARG A 130 9.45 17.73 3.15
N ALA A 131 9.24 17.47 4.43
CA ALA A 131 8.17 18.09 5.21
C ALA A 131 8.28 19.61 5.23
N ALA A 132 9.48 20.16 5.40
CA ALA A 132 9.70 21.61 5.33
C ALA A 132 9.35 22.19 3.95
N ALA A 133 9.71 21.49 2.87
CA ALA A 133 9.34 21.88 1.51
C ALA A 133 7.81 21.82 1.30
N TYR A 134 7.14 20.77 1.79
CA TYR A 134 5.69 20.67 1.76
C TYR A 134 4.99 21.78 2.54
N SER A 135 5.50 22.16 3.72
CA SER A 135 4.96 23.30 4.48
C SER A 135 5.05 24.61 3.69
N LYS A 136 6.12 24.82 2.91
CA LYS A 136 6.28 26.00 2.04
C LYS A 136 5.31 26.00 0.85
N LEU A 137 4.93 24.81 0.38
CA LEU A 137 3.92 24.61 -0.65
C LEU A 137 2.47 24.64 -0.12
N GLY A 138 2.27 24.80 1.19
CA GLY A 138 0.95 24.71 1.83
C GLY A 138 0.38 23.28 1.91
N ASN A 139 1.18 22.25 1.59
CA ASN A 139 0.79 20.86 1.72
C ASN A 139 1.03 20.35 3.14
N TYR A 140 0.26 20.86 4.10
CA TYR A 140 0.43 20.52 5.52
C TYR A 140 0.17 19.04 5.81
N ALA A 141 -0.79 18.42 5.11
CA ALA A 141 -1.06 16.98 5.24
C ALA A 141 0.13 16.12 4.77
N GLY A 142 0.86 16.55 3.73
CA GLY A 142 2.11 15.93 3.32
C GLY A 142 3.22 16.11 4.35
N ALA A 143 3.35 17.33 4.90
CA ALA A 143 4.35 17.64 5.91
C ALA A 143 4.18 16.81 7.19
N VAL A 144 2.95 16.69 7.70
CA VAL A 144 2.66 15.89 8.90
C VAL A 144 3.02 14.43 8.69
N ARG A 145 2.61 13.82 7.56
CA ARG A 145 2.95 12.41 7.25
C ARG A 145 4.45 12.17 7.20
N ASP A 146 5.21 13.09 6.60
CA ASP A 146 6.67 12.99 6.55
C ASP A 146 7.31 13.18 7.94
N CYS A 147 6.77 14.07 8.78
CA CYS A 147 7.22 14.23 10.16
C CYS A 147 6.94 12.97 11.01
N GLU A 148 5.75 12.37 10.89
CA GLU A 148 5.41 11.11 11.54
C GLU A 148 6.36 9.99 11.11
N ARG A 149 6.68 9.92 9.82
CA ARG A 149 7.65 8.95 9.30
C ARG A 149 9.06 9.19 9.86
N ALA A 150 9.51 10.45 9.92
CA ALA A 150 10.80 10.81 10.52
C ALA A 150 10.88 10.41 12.00
N ILE A 151 9.81 10.64 12.77
CA ILE A 151 9.71 10.25 14.19
C ILE A 151 9.70 8.73 14.35
N GLY A 152 9.02 8.02 13.44
CA GLY A 152 9.03 6.55 13.43
C GLY A 152 10.41 5.95 13.15
N ILE A 153 11.29 6.69 12.47
CA ILE A 153 12.69 6.29 12.20
C ILE A 153 13.60 6.69 13.37
N ASP A 154 13.57 7.96 13.78
CA ASP A 154 14.32 8.49 14.91
C ASP A 154 13.40 9.28 15.84
N PRO A 155 12.93 8.66 16.94
CA PRO A 155 12.07 9.32 17.92
C PRO A 155 12.73 10.52 18.61
N ASN A 156 14.06 10.66 18.56
CA ASN A 156 14.77 11.79 19.16
C ASN A 156 14.97 12.95 18.17
N TYR A 157 14.47 12.84 16.94
CA TYR A 157 14.65 13.86 15.91
C TYR A 157 13.73 15.07 16.12
N SER A 158 14.12 15.92 17.06
CA SER A 158 13.35 17.08 17.55
C SER A 158 12.84 18.03 16.46
N LYS A 159 13.56 18.16 15.34
CA LYS A 159 13.13 18.99 14.19
C LYS A 159 11.83 18.51 13.56
N ALA A 160 11.52 17.21 13.60
CA ALA A 160 10.28 16.67 13.04
C ALA A 160 9.06 17.12 13.86
N TYR A 161 9.14 17.04 15.19
CA TYR A 161 8.08 17.52 16.09
C TYR A 161 7.78 19.00 15.88
N GLY A 162 8.82 19.83 15.72
CA GLY A 162 8.66 21.26 15.48
C GLY A 162 8.03 21.64 14.13
N ARG A 163 7.88 20.69 13.19
CA ARG A 163 7.29 20.91 11.87
C ARG A 163 5.86 20.35 11.75
N MET A 164 5.30 19.79 12.83
CA MET A 164 3.94 19.25 12.86
C MET A 164 2.87 20.29 13.23
N GLY A 165 3.26 21.43 13.81
CA GLY A 165 2.37 22.54 14.21
C GLY A 165 2.79 23.85 13.60
#